data_AF-A0A368GSP5-F1
#
_entry.id   AF-A0A368GSP5-F1
#
_cell.length_a   1.000
_cell.length_b   1.000
_cell.length_c   1.000
_cell.angle_alpha   90.00
_cell.angle_beta   90.00
_cell.angle_gamma   90.00
#
_symmetry.space_group_name_H-M   'P 1'
#
loop_
_entity.id
_entity.type
_entity.pdbx_description
1 polymer ?
#
loop_
_entity_poly.entity_id
_entity_poly.type
_entity_poly.pdbx_seq_one_letter_code
_entity_poly.pdbx_strand_id
1 'polypeptide(L)'
;MDAIVFRKLNKVGHNSRPNAFAMLVGKSTEPVVRSLMKQKTIEPDMSYTDLCSNYIDSETFIPSQYQKAGYKTFDAEDYGTSVLRYPNCRGVKNDTLDHYYRFALLPLTN
;
A
#
# COMPACT_ATOMS: atom_id res chain seq x y z
N MET A 1 30.34 -2.28 -3.10
CA MET A 1 29.33 -1.21 -2.99
C MET A 1 28.88 -1.19 -1.55
N ASP A 2 29.01 -0.05 -0.88
CA ASP A 2 28.55 0.12 0.51
C ASP A 2 27.08 0.55 0.54
N ALA A 3 26.34 0.10 1.56
CA ALA A 3 24.95 0.48 1.74
C ALA A 3 24.82 1.92 2.26
N ILE A 4 23.73 2.60 1.90
CA ILE A 4 23.45 3.97 2.34
C ILE A 4 22.38 3.97 3.44
N VAL A 5 22.68 4.65 4.56
CA VAL A 5 21.75 4.78 5.69
C VAL A 5 20.99 6.11 5.62
N PHE A 6 19.66 6.02 5.51
CA PHE A 6 18.77 7.18 5.59
C PHE A 6 18.45 7.53 7.04
N ARG A 7 19.25 8.41 7.64
CA ARG A 7 19.10 8.83 9.06
C ARG A 7 17.77 9.51 9.40
N LYS A 8 17.01 9.95 8.40
CA LYS A 8 15.74 10.68 8.57
C LYS A 8 14.59 10.03 7.78
N LEU A 9 14.64 8.70 7.61
CA LEU A 9 13.53 7.94 7.06
C LEU A 9 12.39 7.89 8.09
N ASN A 10 11.22 8.38 7.70
CA ASN A 10 10.04 8.44 8.57
C ASN A 10 8.93 7.55 8.03
N LYS A 11 8.05 7.14 8.94
CA LYS A 11 6.77 6.50 8.62
C LYS A 11 5.69 7.56 8.35
N VAL A 12 4.73 7.23 7.51
CA VAL A 12 3.56 8.06 7.18
C VAL A 12 2.46 7.90 8.23
N GLY A 13 2.14 6.67 8.61
CA GLY A 13 1.03 6.36 9.53
C GLY A 13 1.46 5.56 10.76
N HIS A 14 0.53 5.37 11.70
CA HIS A 14 0.85 4.65 12.95
C HIS A 14 1.03 3.14 12.72
N ASN A 15 0.18 2.55 11.89
CA ASN A 15 0.09 1.10 11.62
C ASN A 15 0.77 0.70 10.31
N SER A 16 0.95 -0.61 10.07
CA SER A 16 1.64 -1.13 8.88
C SER A 16 0.95 -0.75 7.55
N ARG A 17 -0.38 -0.86 7.50
CA ARG A 17 -1.16 -0.67 6.25
C ARG A 17 -1.05 0.75 5.66
N PRO A 18 -1.25 1.85 6.40
CA PRO A 18 -1.06 3.21 5.87
C PRO A 18 0.35 3.45 5.30
N ASN A 19 1.37 2.86 5.92
CA ASN A 19 2.76 2.97 5.46
C ASN A 19 2.99 2.20 4.17
N ALA A 20 2.51 0.96 4.09
CA ALA A 20 2.60 0.16 2.88
C ALA A 20 1.81 0.78 1.72
N PHE A 21 0.62 1.32 1.99
CA PHE A 21 -0.19 2.01 1.01
C PHE A 21 0.54 3.22 0.43
N ALA A 22 1.10 4.09 1.28
CA ALA A 22 1.89 5.24 0.82
C ALA A 22 3.11 4.84 0.00
N MET A 23 3.80 3.77 0.39
CA MET A 23 4.95 3.25 -0.37
C MET A 23 4.54 2.71 -1.75
N LEU A 24 3.48 1.90 -1.81
CA LEU A 24 3.10 1.15 -3.01
C LEU A 24 2.23 1.96 -3.98
N VAL A 25 1.48 2.93 -3.47
CA VAL A 25 0.50 3.73 -4.24
C VAL A 25 0.94 5.19 -4.40
N GLY A 26 1.83 5.68 -3.55
CA GLY A 26 2.27 7.08 -3.58
C GLY A 26 1.22 8.06 -3.04
N LYS A 27 0.20 7.57 -2.32
CA LYS A 27 -0.86 8.37 -1.69
C LYS A 27 -0.99 8.05 -0.21
N SER A 28 -1.35 9.03 0.60
CA SER A 28 -1.59 8.88 2.03
C SER A 28 -3.08 8.76 2.35
N THR A 29 -3.41 7.93 3.34
CA THR A 29 -4.77 7.83 3.92
C THR A 29 -4.87 8.33 5.34
N GLU A 30 -3.73 8.72 5.92
CA GLU A 30 -3.63 9.29 7.26
C GLU A 30 -2.88 10.62 7.19
N PRO A 31 -3.25 11.61 8.02
CA PRO A 31 -2.54 12.87 8.07
C PRO A 31 -1.13 12.69 8.64
N VAL A 32 -0.16 13.40 8.07
CA VAL A 32 1.19 13.49 8.64
C VAL A 32 1.23 14.63 9.65
N VAL A 33 1.08 14.28 10.93
CA VAL A 33 1.07 15.24 12.04
C VAL A 33 2.48 15.77 12.30
N ARG A 34 2.68 17.07 12.06
CA ARG A 34 3.99 17.75 12.18
C ARG A 34 3.99 18.89 13.21
N SER A 35 3.00 18.92 14.08
CA SER A 35 2.83 19.95 15.11
C SER A 35 4.02 20.06 16.05
N LEU A 36 4.66 18.93 16.41
CA LEU A 36 5.89 18.89 17.22
C LEU A 36 7.06 19.64 16.57
N MET A 37 7.08 19.72 15.23
CA MET A 37 8.08 20.45 14.45
C MET A 37 7.65 21.90 14.15
N LYS A 38 6.55 22.38 14.74
CA LYS A 38 5.92 23.69 14.45
C LYS A 38 5.57 23.85 12.96
N GLN A 39 5.19 22.76 12.31
CA GLN A 39 4.81 22.73 10.89
C GLN A 39 3.35 22.33 10.72
N LYS A 40 2.75 22.77 9.60
CA LYS A 40 1.37 22.40 9.25
C LYS A 40 1.28 20.89 9.01
N THR A 41 0.18 20.30 9.47
CA THR A 41 -0.21 18.94 9.11
C THR A 41 -0.34 18.80 7.60
N ILE A 42 0.14 17.69 7.06
CA ILE A 42 -0.14 17.30 5.67
C ILE A 42 -1.42 16.47 5.74
N GLU A 43 -2.46 16.94 5.05
CA GLU A 43 -3.74 16.24 4.97
C GLU A 43 -3.64 14.99 4.09
N PRO A 44 -4.45 13.95 4.34
CA PRO A 44 -4.42 12.74 3.53
C PRO A 44 -4.86 13.00 2.09
N ASP A 45 -4.23 12.31 1.14
CA ASP A 45 -4.58 12.39 -0.29
C ASP A 45 -5.90 11.67 -0.61
N MET A 46 -6.27 10.70 0.22
CA MET A 46 -7.45 9.85 0.01
C MET A 46 -8.12 9.52 1.35
N SER A 47 -9.45 9.60 1.40
CA SER A 47 -10.19 9.17 2.59
C SER A 47 -10.26 7.64 2.69
N TYR A 48 -10.42 7.11 3.90
CA TYR A 48 -10.62 5.67 4.10
C TYR A 48 -11.83 5.14 3.32
N THR A 49 -12.91 5.93 3.28
CA THR A 49 -14.14 5.59 2.56
C THR A 49 -13.88 5.48 1.07
N ASP A 50 -13.14 6.41 0.48
CA ASP A 50 -12.82 6.39 -0.95
C ASP A 50 -11.92 5.20 -1.30
N LEU A 51 -10.92 4.91 -0.45
CA LEU A 51 -10.03 3.76 -0.61
C LEU A 51 -10.81 2.44 -0.62
N CYS A 52 -11.75 2.25 0.30
CA CYS A 52 -12.40 0.96 0.49
C CYS A 52 -13.64 0.77 -0.39
N SER A 53 -14.33 1.85 -0.77
CA SER A 53 -15.55 1.78 -1.58
C SER A 53 -15.29 1.65 -3.08
N ASN A 54 -14.09 2.02 -3.55
CA ASN A 54 -13.73 2.03 -4.96
C ASN A 54 -12.65 1.01 -5.28
N TYR A 55 -12.62 0.59 -6.55
CA TYR A 55 -11.45 -0.09 -7.10
C TYR A 55 -10.37 0.95 -7.36
N ILE A 56 -9.13 0.65 -6.99
CA ILE A 56 -8.00 1.58 -7.14
C ILE A 56 -7.17 1.33 -8.39
N ASP A 57 -7.71 0.63 -9.39
CA ASP A 57 -7.02 0.32 -10.66
C ASP A 57 -6.58 1.56 -11.46
N SER A 58 -7.24 2.71 -11.24
CA SER A 58 -6.84 4.00 -11.81
C SER A 58 -5.66 4.65 -11.08
N GLU A 59 -5.33 4.17 -9.89
CA GLU A 59 -4.21 4.68 -9.10
C GLU A 59 -2.89 4.04 -9.54
N THR A 60 -1.78 4.72 -9.22
CA THR A 60 -0.47 4.08 -9.36
C THR A 60 -0.37 2.95 -8.36
N PHE A 61 0.03 1.76 -8.79
CA PHE A 61 0.42 0.67 -7.90
C PHE A 61 1.74 0.09 -8.41
N ILE A 62 2.80 0.24 -7.61
CA ILE A 62 4.18 -0.08 -8.02
C ILE A 62 4.29 -1.48 -8.64
N PRO A 63 3.79 -2.56 -8.02
CA PRO A 63 3.88 -3.89 -8.61
C PRO A 63 3.22 -4.00 -9.99
N SER A 64 2.05 -3.38 -10.21
CA SER A 64 1.42 -3.34 -11.54
C SER A 64 2.29 -2.66 -12.59
N GLN A 65 3.02 -1.60 -12.21
CA GLN A 65 3.92 -0.91 -13.14
C GLN A 65 5.08 -1.81 -13.55
N TYR A 66 5.68 -2.52 -12.60
CA TYR A 66 6.74 -3.49 -12.88
C TYR A 66 6.23 -4.68 -13.72
N GLN A 67 5.03 -5.18 -13.43
CA GLN A 67 4.41 -6.26 -14.22
C GLN A 67 4.20 -5.83 -15.68
N LYS A 68 3.65 -4.62 -15.91
CA LYS A 68 3.48 -4.05 -17.25
C LYS A 68 4.81 -3.83 -17.98
N ALA A 69 5.90 -3.59 -17.24
CA ALA A 69 7.24 -3.49 -17.78
C ALA A 69 7.91 -4.85 -18.05
N GLY A 70 7.21 -5.97 -17.86
CA GLY A 70 7.68 -7.32 -18.15
C GLY A 70 8.39 -8.03 -16.99
N TYR A 71 8.38 -7.45 -15.78
CA TYR A 71 8.92 -8.11 -14.60
C TYR A 71 7.94 -9.13 -14.03
N LYS A 72 8.47 -10.19 -13.44
CA LYS A 72 7.69 -11.11 -12.62
C LYS A 72 7.51 -10.52 -11.22
N THR A 73 6.27 -10.47 -10.77
CA THR A 73 5.91 -9.84 -9.50
C THR A 73 5.48 -10.88 -8.47
N PHE A 74 5.95 -10.69 -7.24
CA PHE A 74 5.68 -11.58 -6.12
C PHE A 74 5.26 -10.77 -4.90
N ASP A 75 4.21 -11.24 -4.24
CA ASP A 75 3.70 -10.64 -3.01
C ASP A 75 3.66 -11.69 -1.89
N ALA A 76 4.39 -11.40 -0.82
CA ALA A 76 4.44 -12.18 0.40
C ALA A 76 4.06 -11.31 1.59
N GLU A 77 2.90 -11.60 2.19
CA GLU A 77 2.39 -10.90 3.37
C GLU A 77 2.17 -11.92 4.49
N ASP A 78 2.31 -11.43 5.71
CA ASP A 78 2.14 -12.17 6.96
C ASP A 78 0.71 -12.12 7.51
N TYR A 79 -0.22 -11.48 6.79
CA TYR A 79 -1.64 -11.38 7.16
C TYR A 79 -2.55 -12.17 6.20
N GLY A 80 -3.75 -12.52 6.67
CA GLY A 80 -4.73 -13.29 5.89
C GLY A 80 -5.42 -12.51 4.75
N THR A 81 -5.15 -11.21 4.65
CA THR A 81 -5.64 -10.30 3.61
C THR A 81 -4.51 -9.36 3.19
N SER A 82 -4.72 -8.55 2.14
CA SER A 82 -3.67 -7.64 1.66
C SER A 82 -3.81 -6.19 2.03
N VAL A 83 -2.71 -5.43 1.87
CA VAL A 83 -2.68 -3.97 2.05
C VAL A 83 -3.82 -3.30 1.28
N LEU A 84 -4.07 -3.76 0.04
CA LEU A 84 -5.12 -3.24 -0.84
C LEU A 84 -6.47 -3.95 -0.65
N ARG A 85 -6.47 -5.28 -0.47
CA ARG A 85 -7.67 -6.11 -0.26
C ARG A 85 -7.92 -6.38 1.23
N TYR A 86 -7.77 -5.35 2.04
CA TYR A 86 -8.05 -5.41 3.48
C TYR A 86 -9.55 -5.65 3.70
N PRO A 87 -10.00 -6.20 4.86
CA PRO A 87 -11.41 -6.40 5.12
C PRO A 87 -12.27 -5.16 4.80
N ASN A 88 -13.34 -5.40 4.04
CA ASN A 88 -14.30 -4.40 3.55
C ASN A 88 -13.75 -3.39 2.52
N CYS A 89 -12.59 -3.63 1.92
CA CYS A 89 -12.03 -2.78 0.87
C CYS A 89 -11.95 -3.55 -0.45
N ARG A 90 -12.40 -2.92 -1.55
CA ARG A 90 -12.41 -3.58 -2.88
C ARG A 90 -11.00 -3.85 -3.42
N GLY A 91 -10.05 -2.96 -3.15
CA GLY A 91 -8.67 -3.09 -3.62
C GLY A 91 -8.56 -2.95 -5.14
N VAL A 92 -7.86 -3.88 -5.79
CA VAL A 92 -7.70 -3.94 -7.25
C VAL A 92 -8.66 -4.95 -7.86
N LYS A 93 -9.26 -4.58 -9.00
CA LYS A 93 -10.28 -5.38 -9.70
C LYS A 93 -9.71 -6.69 -10.23
N ASN A 94 -8.51 -6.64 -10.82
CA ASN A 94 -7.83 -7.81 -11.37
C ASN A 94 -6.59 -8.14 -10.54
N ASP A 95 -6.16 -9.40 -10.56
CA ASP A 95 -4.86 -9.78 -10.02
C ASP A 95 -3.75 -9.13 -10.83
N THR A 96 -2.87 -8.44 -10.11
CA THR A 96 -1.77 -7.63 -10.65
C THR A 96 -0.40 -8.27 -10.40
N LEU A 97 -0.40 -9.48 -9.83
CA LEU A 97 0.81 -10.17 -9.40
C LEU A 97 0.88 -11.58 -9.98
N ASP A 98 2.08 -12.01 -10.38
CA ASP A 98 2.28 -13.36 -10.95
C ASP A 98 2.28 -14.45 -9.86
N HIS A 99 2.73 -14.12 -8.65
CA HIS A 99 2.92 -15.06 -7.56
C HIS A 99 2.47 -14.47 -6.22
N TYR A 100 1.86 -15.31 -5.38
CA TYR A 100 1.40 -14.94 -4.05
C TYR A 100 1.91 -15.96 -3.02
N TYR A 101 2.35 -15.47 -1.86
CA TYR A 101 2.57 -16.26 -0.65
C TYR A 101 1.74 -15.68 0.49
N ARG A 102 0.90 -16.54 1.09
CA ARG A 102 0.05 -16.21 2.24
C ARG A 102 0.03 -17.39 3.21
N PHE A 103 0.15 -17.08 4.50
CA PHE A 103 0.18 -18.08 5.57
C PHE A 103 -1.19 -18.78 5.80
N ALA A 104 -2.29 -18.12 5.41
CA ALA A 104 -3.62 -18.72 5.43
C ALA A 104 -4.13 -18.93 4.00
N LEU A 105 -4.38 -20.19 3.64
CA LEU A 105 -5.17 -20.59 2.49
C LEU A 105 -6.63 -20.16 2.70
N LEU A 106 -6.93 -18.86 2.61
CA LEU A 106 -8.29 -18.44 2.30
C LEU A 106 -8.42 -18.47 0.78
N PRO A 107 -9.38 -19.22 0.21
CA PRO A 107 -9.54 -19.27 -1.23
C PRO A 107 -9.76 -17.84 -1.72
N LEU A 108 -8.96 -17.42 -2.71
CA LEU A 108 -9.28 -16.27 -3.55
C LEU A 108 -10.60 -16.62 -4.24
N THR A 109 -11.73 -16.27 -3.63
CA THR A 109 -13.03 -16.49 -4.25
C THR A 109 -13.15 -15.52 -5.42
N ASN A 110 -13.27 -16.10 -6.62
CA ASN A 110 -13.59 -15.43 -7.88
C ASN A 110 -14.77 -14.47 -7.76
#